data_AF-A0A1M6F1Z7-F1
#
_entry.id   AF-A0A1M6F1Z7-F1
#
_cell.length_a   1.000
_cell.length_b   1.000
_cell.length_c   1.000
_cell.angle_alpha   90.00
_cell.angle_beta   90.00
_cell.angle_gamma   90.00
#
_symmetry.space_group_name_H-M   'P 1'
#
loop_
_entity.id
_entity.type
_entity.pdbx_description
1 polymer ?
#
loop_
_entity_poly.entity_id
_entity_poly.type
_entity_poly.pdbx_seq_one_letter_code
_entity_poly.pdbx_strand_id
1 'polypeptide(L)'
;MKKRILVLFMVVAMLLATSVSAFAVDIEALANEMVATANAEIDELIADAQLEAEAVESNGELKEIIAQLVEDTNGISEAAIEKAAEEGIILECVLVKVEIGHKNVKIDPLVVGGW
;
A
#
# COMPACT_ATOMS: atom_id res chain seq x y z
N MET A 1 43.32 23.90 -35.21
CA MET A 1 42.14 24.26 -34.38
C MET A 1 40.94 23.35 -34.64
N LYS A 2 40.57 23.07 -35.91
CA LYS A 2 39.41 22.21 -36.27
C LYS A 2 39.40 20.80 -35.63
N LYS A 3 40.56 20.12 -35.54
CA LYS A 3 40.66 18.77 -34.92
C LYS A 3 40.50 18.76 -33.40
N ARG A 4 40.87 19.85 -32.70
CA ARG A 4 40.72 19.97 -31.24
C ARG A 4 39.27 20.26 -30.84
N ILE A 5 38.56 21.03 -31.66
CA ILE A 5 37.12 21.28 -31.49
C ILE A 5 36.32 19.99 -31.71
N LEU A 6 36.69 19.19 -32.72
CA LEU A 6 36.00 17.93 -33.02
C LEU A 6 36.21 16.87 -31.92
N VAL A 7 37.41 16.80 -31.33
CA VAL A 7 37.69 15.92 -30.18
C VAL A 7 36.93 16.38 -28.93
N LEU A 8 36.85 17.69 -28.68
CA LEU A 8 36.06 18.24 -27.58
C LEU A 8 34.56 17.92 -27.73
N PHE A 9 34.03 18.02 -28.95
CA PHE A 9 32.63 17.70 -29.24
C PHE A 9 32.33 16.20 -29.05
N MET A 10 33.28 15.33 -29.40
CA MET A 10 33.15 13.88 -29.25
C MET A 10 33.17 13.45 -27.78
N VAL A 11 34.01 14.07 -26.94
CA VAL A 11 34.07 13.78 -25.50
C VAL A 11 32.82 14.26 -24.77
N VAL A 12 32.27 15.42 -25.15
CA VAL A 12 31.01 15.93 -24.59
C VAL A 12 29.81 15.05 -24.99
N ALA A 13 29.76 14.59 -26.24
CA ALA A 13 28.72 13.66 -26.68
C ALA A 13 28.79 12.29 -25.98
N MET A 14 30.00 11.81 -25.66
CA MET A 14 30.20 10.55 -24.93
C MET A 14 29.84 10.66 -23.44
N LEU A 15 30.00 11.84 -22.83
CA LEU A 15 29.55 12.14 -21.46
C LEU A 15 28.03 12.34 -21.36
N LEU A 16 27.34 12.69 -22.45
CA LEU A 16 25.87 12.77 -22.51
C LEU A 16 25.22 11.41 -22.81
N ALA A 17 26.00 10.41 -23.23
CA ALA A 17 25.54 9.06 -23.54
C ALA A 17 25.55 8.11 -22.32
N THR A 18 26.08 8.53 -21.17
CA THR A 18 25.79 7.86 -19.90
C THR A 18 24.40 8.31 -19.46
N SER A 19 23.40 7.78 -20.17
CA SER A 19 22.00 7.82 -19.77
C SER A 19 21.94 7.52 -18.28
N VAL A 20 21.38 8.46 -17.52
CA VAL A 20 20.95 8.23 -16.14
C VAL A 20 20.14 6.94 -16.18
N SER A 21 20.70 5.86 -15.66
CA SER A 21 19.96 4.64 -15.36
C SER A 21 19.02 5.04 -14.23
N ALA A 22 17.92 5.70 -14.58
CA ALA A 22 16.79 5.87 -13.68
C ALA A 22 16.47 4.47 -13.21
N PHE A 23 16.62 4.26 -11.89
CA PHE A 23 16.36 2.99 -11.24
C PHE A 23 15.03 2.46 -11.80
N ALA A 24 15.07 1.33 -12.49
CA ALA A 24 13.86 0.61 -12.81
C ALA A 24 13.31 0.16 -11.46
N VAL A 25 12.39 0.93 -10.90
CA VAL A 25 11.62 0.52 -9.74
C VAL A 25 10.92 -0.77 -10.15
N ASP A 26 11.17 -1.82 -9.38
CA ASP A 26 10.46 -3.07 -9.54
C ASP A 26 9.03 -2.82 -9.04
N ILE A 27 8.15 -2.45 -9.99
CA ILE A 27 6.74 -2.12 -9.73
C ILE A 27 6.03 -3.29 -9.05
N GLU A 28 6.44 -4.53 -9.33
CA GLU A 28 5.88 -5.71 -8.67
C GLU A 28 6.33 -5.82 -7.23
N ALA A 29 7.61 -5.60 -6.93
CA ALA A 29 8.09 -5.55 -5.56
C ALA A 29 7.41 -4.42 -4.77
N LEU A 30 7.28 -3.23 -5.38
CA LEU A 30 6.61 -2.08 -4.75
C LEU A 30 5.14 -2.38 -4.45
N ALA A 31 4.39 -2.91 -5.42
CA ALA A 31 2.98 -3.26 -5.22
C ALA A 31 2.78 -4.27 -4.08
N ASN A 32 3.63 -5.31 -4.03
CA ASN A 32 3.58 -6.31 -2.98
C ASN A 32 3.95 -5.73 -1.60
N GLU A 33 4.93 -4.83 -1.54
CA GLU A 33 5.32 -4.14 -0.30
C GLU A 33 4.19 -3.27 0.24
N MET A 34 3.52 -2.50 -0.63
CA MET A 34 2.38 -1.65 -0.26
C MET A 34 1.21 -2.47 0.29
N VAL A 35 0.85 -3.56 -0.40
CA VAL A 35 -0.20 -4.50 0.05
C VAL A 35 0.17 -5.14 1.39
N ALA A 36 1.40 -5.63 1.52
CA ALA A 36 1.85 -6.27 2.75
C ALA A 36 1.82 -5.31 3.95
N THR A 37 2.22 -4.05 3.73
CA THR A 37 2.24 -3.03 4.78
C THR A 37 0.83 -2.68 5.23
N ALA A 38 -0.06 -2.36 4.28
CA ALA A 38 -1.44 -2.00 4.58
C ALA A 38 -2.20 -3.16 5.26
N ASN A 39 -2.01 -4.40 4.78
CA ASN A 39 -2.66 -5.56 5.37
C ASN A 39 -2.10 -5.88 6.76
N ALA A 40 -0.81 -5.67 7.02
CA ALA A 40 -0.25 -5.83 8.37
C ALA A 40 -0.87 -4.85 9.36
N GLU A 41 -1.06 -3.58 8.97
CA GLU A 41 -1.75 -2.58 9.79
C GLU A 41 -3.22 -2.97 10.04
N ILE A 42 -3.92 -3.46 9.00
CA ILE A 42 -5.29 -3.97 9.13
C ILE A 42 -5.35 -5.17 10.10
N ASP A 43 -4.41 -6.10 10.01
CA ASP A 43 -4.33 -7.26 10.89
C ASP A 43 -4.08 -6.85 12.35
N GLU A 44 -3.25 -5.83 12.59
CA GLU A 44 -3.05 -5.26 13.93
C GLU A 44 -4.35 -4.65 14.48
N LEU A 45 -5.08 -3.87 13.68
CA LEU A 45 -6.38 -3.31 14.09
C LEU A 45 -7.41 -4.39 14.41
N ILE A 46 -7.46 -5.47 13.62
CA ILE A 46 -8.34 -6.61 13.88
C ILE A 46 -7.99 -7.24 15.22
N ALA A 47 -6.70 -7.47 15.49
CA ALA A 47 -6.23 -8.07 16.74
C ALA A 47 -6.59 -7.20 17.95
N ASP A 48 -6.37 -5.88 17.85
CA ASP A 48 -6.72 -4.93 18.91
C ASP A 48 -8.23 -4.90 19.14
N ALA A 49 -9.04 -4.85 18.08
CA ALA A 49 -10.50 -4.89 18.20
C ALA A 49 -11.00 -6.21 18.79
N GLN A 50 -10.35 -7.34 18.53
CA GLN A 50 -10.66 -8.63 19.16
C GLN A 50 -10.38 -8.59 20.67
N LEU A 51 -9.23 -8.04 21.08
CA LEU A 51 -8.87 -7.90 22.49
C LEU A 51 -9.83 -6.95 23.22
N GLU A 52 -10.19 -5.81 22.63
CA GLU A 52 -11.15 -4.88 23.20
C GLU A 52 -12.56 -5.52 23.30
N ALA A 53 -12.96 -6.29 22.30
CA ALA A 53 -14.24 -6.98 22.29
C ALA A 53 -14.38 -8.02 23.42
N GLU A 54 -13.27 -8.61 23.90
CA GLU A 54 -13.27 -9.51 25.06
C GLU A 54 -13.50 -8.76 26.39
N ALA A 55 -13.15 -7.49 26.46
CA ALA A 55 -13.24 -6.67 27.67
C ALA A 55 -14.62 -6.02 27.87
N VAL A 56 -15.46 -5.95 26.83
CA VAL A 56 -16.75 -5.27 26.88
C VAL A 56 -17.91 -6.25 27.11
N GLU A 57 -18.82 -5.89 28.02
CA GLU A 57 -20.05 -6.67 28.26
C GLU A 57 -21.26 -6.07 27.52
N SER A 58 -21.15 -4.82 27.08
CA SER A 58 -22.23 -4.09 26.42
C SER A 58 -22.22 -4.29 24.90
N ASN A 59 -23.38 -4.67 24.35
CA ASN A 59 -23.59 -4.67 22.90
C ASN A 59 -23.46 -3.26 22.27
N GLY A 60 -23.55 -2.19 23.05
CA GLY A 60 -23.33 -0.82 22.56
C GLY A 60 -21.85 -0.57 22.29
N GLU A 61 -21.00 -0.84 23.28
CA GLU A 61 -19.53 -0.68 23.19
C GLU A 61 -18.96 -1.58 22.09
N LEU A 62 -19.42 -2.83 21.99
CA LEU A 62 -19.01 -3.73 20.91
C LEU A 62 -19.34 -3.17 19.51
N LYS A 63 -20.46 -2.46 19.36
CA LYS A 63 -20.81 -1.83 18.08
C LYS A 63 -19.90 -0.66 17.76
N GLU A 64 -19.49 0.11 18.78
CA GLU A 64 -18.56 1.23 18.61
C GLU A 64 -17.18 0.72 18.18
N ILE A 65 -16.67 -0.33 18.83
CA ILE A 65 -15.41 -1.01 18.45
C ILE A 65 -15.48 -1.49 16.99
N ILE A 66 -16.55 -2.19 16.62
CA ILE A 66 -16.73 -2.69 15.24
C ILE A 66 -16.83 -1.53 14.24
N ALA A 67 -17.54 -0.45 14.58
CA ALA A 67 -17.67 0.71 13.71
C ALA A 67 -16.30 1.38 13.48
N GLN A 68 -15.53 1.56 14.55
CA GLN A 68 -14.19 2.13 14.49
C GLN A 68 -13.25 1.25 13.66
N LEU A 69 -13.24 -0.06 13.90
CA LEU A 69 -12.45 -1.01 13.11
C LEU A 69 -12.76 -0.90 11.61
N VAL A 70 -14.04 -0.86 11.22
CA VAL A 70 -14.43 -0.75 9.81
C VAL A 70 -14.01 0.62 9.23
N GLU A 71 -14.15 1.69 9.99
CA GLU A 71 -13.72 3.03 9.55
C GLU A 71 -12.20 3.09 9.32
N ASP A 72 -11.42 2.61 10.28
CA ASP A 72 -9.96 2.66 10.22
C ASP A 72 -9.41 1.75 9.11
N THR A 73 -9.93 0.54 8.97
CA THR A 73 -9.50 -0.40 7.90
C THR A 73 -9.87 0.10 6.51
N ASN A 74 -11.02 0.77 6.36
CA ASN A 74 -11.37 1.45 5.11
C ASN A 74 -10.43 2.62 4.83
N GLY A 75 -10.08 3.41 5.84
CA GLY A 75 -9.14 4.52 5.71
C GLY A 75 -7.74 4.08 5.27
N ILE A 76 -7.22 3.00 5.85
CA ILE A 76 -5.94 2.40 5.43
C ILE A 76 -6.02 1.94 3.98
N SER A 77 -7.09 1.24 3.62
CA SER A 77 -7.29 0.71 2.28
C SER A 77 -7.38 1.81 1.23
N GLU A 78 -8.16 2.86 1.49
CA GLU A 78 -8.29 4.03 0.62
C GLU A 78 -6.95 4.75 0.43
N ALA A 79 -6.23 5.00 1.53
CA ALA A 79 -4.92 5.66 1.48
C ALA A 79 -3.87 4.85 0.72
N ALA A 80 -3.87 3.53 0.85
CA ALA A 80 -2.97 2.65 0.12
C ALA A 80 -3.31 2.58 -1.37
N ILE A 81 -4.60 2.55 -1.73
CA ILE A 81 -5.07 2.61 -3.12
C ILE A 81 -4.67 3.96 -3.77
N GLU A 82 -4.86 5.08 -3.08
CA GLU A 82 -4.49 6.40 -3.58
C GLU A 82 -2.99 6.48 -3.89
N LYS A 83 -2.15 6.06 -2.93
CA LYS A 83 -0.69 6.01 -3.13
C LYS A 83 -0.29 5.08 -4.26
N ALA A 84 -0.93 3.91 -4.37
CA ALA A 84 -0.60 2.95 -5.43
C ALA A 84 -0.93 3.52 -6.82
N ALA A 85 -2.04 4.25 -6.93
CA ALA A 85 -2.43 4.90 -8.17
C ALA A 85 -1.44 5.97 -8.64
N GLU A 86 -0.76 6.67 -7.72
CA GLU A 86 0.32 7.63 -8.05
C GLU A 86 1.51 6.93 -8.74
N GLU A 87 1.75 5.67 -8.41
CA GLU A 87 2.81 4.82 -8.97
C GLU A 87 2.32 3.98 -10.16
N GLY A 88 1.07 4.15 -10.59
CA GLY A 88 0.46 3.38 -11.69
C GLY A 88 0.10 1.93 -11.34
N ILE A 89 0.03 1.61 -10.05
CA ILE A 89 -0.33 0.29 -9.53
C ILE A 89 -1.83 0.25 -9.24
N ILE A 90 -2.50 -0.86 -9.61
CA ILE A 90 -3.91 -1.08 -9.30
C ILE A 90 -4.01 -2.04 -8.12
N LEU A 91 -4.52 -1.54 -7.00
CA LEU A 91 -4.87 -2.34 -5.83
C LEU A 91 -6.40 -2.51 -5.73
N GLU A 92 -6.84 -3.64 -5.22
CA GLU A 92 -8.26 -3.98 -5.06
C GLU A 92 -8.53 -4.46 -3.63
N CYS A 93 -9.68 -4.07 -3.07
CA CYS A 93 -10.17 -4.59 -1.80
C CYS A 93 -10.88 -5.93 -2.03
N VAL A 94 -10.54 -6.95 -1.25
CA VAL A 94 -11.22 -8.25 -1.25
C VAL A 94 -11.83 -8.49 0.12
N LEU A 95 -13.17 -8.40 0.20
CA LEU A 95 -13.92 -8.58 1.45
C LEU A 95 -13.61 -9.91 2.15
N VAL A 96 -13.04 -9.84 3.34
CA VAL A 96 -12.80 -10.99 4.23
C VAL A 96 -13.72 -10.87 5.45
N LYS A 97 -14.21 -12.01 5.95
CA LYS A 97 -14.99 -12.05 7.19
C LYS A 97 -14.08 -12.37 8.37
N VAL A 98 -14.14 -11.54 9.39
CA VAL A 98 -13.46 -11.74 10.67
C VAL A 98 -14.47 -11.77 11.81
N GLU A 99 -14.15 -12.50 12.86
CA GLU A 99 -14.98 -12.56 14.06
C GLU A 99 -14.44 -11.58 15.10
N ILE A 100 -15.31 -10.65 15.54
CA ILE A 100 -15.03 -9.68 16.60
C ILE A 100 -16.03 -9.92 17.74
N GLY A 101 -15.53 -10.44 18.86
CA GLY A 101 -16.32 -10.94 19.99
C GLY A 101 -17.19 -12.14 19.60
N HIS A 102 -18.35 -11.89 19.00
CA HIS A 102 -19.30 -12.90 18.54
C HIS A 102 -20.09 -12.45 17.30
N LYS A 103 -19.54 -11.46 16.58
CA LYS A 103 -20.11 -10.87 15.38
C LYS A 103 -19.18 -11.14 14.21
N ASN A 104 -19.76 -11.52 13.07
CA ASN A 104 -19.03 -11.57 11.81
C ASN A 104 -19.01 -10.17 11.19
N VAL A 105 -17.82 -9.60 11.08
CA VAL A 105 -17.55 -8.29 10.48
C VAL A 105 -16.85 -8.50 9.15
N LYS A 106 -17.17 -7.68 8.15
CA LYS A 106 -16.46 -7.68 6.87
C LYS A 106 -15.38 -6.60 6.93
N ILE A 107 -14.16 -6.98 6.59
CA ILE A 107 -12.99 -6.11 6.49
C ILE A 107 -12.48 -6.19 5.06
N ASP A 108 -11.82 -5.12 4.61
CA ASP A 108 -11.51 -4.87 3.20
C ASP A 108 -9.99 -4.93 2.94
N PRO A 109 -9.30 -6.05 3.21
CA PRO A 109 -7.86 -6.16 2.93
C PRO A 109 -7.58 -6.03 1.43
N LEU A 110 -6.35 -5.66 1.12
CA LEU A 110 -5.90 -5.35 -0.23
C LEU A 110 -5.22 -6.53 -0.93
N VAL A 111 -5.37 -6.56 -2.24
CA VAL A 111 -4.61 -7.40 -3.18
C VAL A 111 -4.17 -6.59 -4.38
N VAL A 112 -3.18 -7.10 -5.12
CA VAL A 112 -2.80 -6.52 -6.42
C VAL A 112 -3.88 -6.89 -7.45
N GLY A 113 -4.55 -5.89 -8.01
CA GLY A 113 -5.63 -6.06 -9.00
C GLY A 113 -5.13 -6.25 -10.44
N GLY A 114 -3.90 -5.82 -10.74
CA GLY A 114 -3.29 -5.96 -12.04
C GLY A 114 -2.17 -4.94 -12.29
N TRP A 115 -1.65 -4.97 -13.53
CA TRP A 115 -0.60 -4.07 -14.05
C TRP A 115 -1.09 -3.37 -15.32
#